data_AF-A0A4Q6B5X5-F1
#
_entry.id   AF-A0A4Q6B5X5-F1
#
_cell.length_a   1.000
_cell.length_b   1.000
_cell.length_c   1.000
_cell.angle_alpha   90.00
_cell.angle_beta   90.00
_cell.angle_gamma   90.00
#
_symmetry.space_group_name_H-M   'P 1'
#
loop_
_entity.id
_entity.type
_entity.pdbx_description
1 polymer ?
#
loop_
_entity_poly.entity_id
_entity_poly.type
_entity_poly.pdbx_seq_one_letter_code
_entity_poly.pdbx_strand_id
1 'polypeptide(L)'
;SKRLPSTEALPVAYKRNANAPAYTLMNAQVSKTLGKKKNIDLYLGGENLTNFFQRDVITSAEQPFGKYFDASQVWGPVNGRMLYAGLRFVL
;
A
#
# COMPACT_ATOMS: atom_id res chain seq x y z
N SER A 1 -4.13 -4.52 15.51
CA SER A 1 -2.70 -4.15 15.55
C SER A 1 -1.86 -5.42 15.36
N LYS A 2 -0.67 -5.32 14.75
CA LYS A 2 0.24 -6.45 14.51
C LYS A 2 1.55 -6.21 15.25
N ARG A 3 2.11 -7.22 15.91
CA ARG A 3 3.43 -7.13 16.56
C ARG A 3 4.53 -7.07 15.51
N LEU A 4 5.48 -6.16 15.69
CA LEU A 4 6.66 -6.00 14.84
C LEU A 4 7.89 -6.68 15.46
N PRO A 5 8.89 -7.07 14.65
CA PRO A 5 10.19 -7.49 15.16
C PRO A 5 10.79 -6.43 16.09
N SER A 6 11.44 -6.88 17.17
CA SER A 6 12.06 -5.94 18.10
C SER A 6 13.25 -5.24 17.44
N THR A 7 13.31 -3.93 17.61
CA THR A 7 14.41 -3.07 17.15
C THR A 7 15.18 -2.46 18.33
N GLU A 8 14.97 -2.95 19.54
CA GLU A 8 15.57 -2.36 20.76
C GLU A 8 17.10 -2.41 20.77
N ALA A 9 17.67 -3.42 20.13
CA ALA A 9 19.12 -3.59 19.96
C ALA A 9 19.72 -2.66 18.88
N LEU A 10 18.90 -1.92 18.13
CA LEU A 10 19.36 -0.98 17.12
C LEU A 10 19.68 0.40 17.73
N PRO A 11 20.54 1.20 17.07
CA PRO A 11 20.72 2.62 17.39
C PRO A 11 19.38 3.37 17.46
N VAL A 12 19.32 4.42 18.27
CA VAL A 12 18.09 5.21 18.51
C VAL A 12 17.41 5.67 17.21
N ALA A 13 18.21 6.05 16.20
CA ALA A 13 17.70 6.49 14.90
C ALA A 13 16.91 5.40 14.12
N TYR A 14 17.12 4.13 14.44
CA TYR A 14 16.50 2.98 13.76
C TYR A 14 15.52 2.21 14.65
N LYS A 15 15.27 2.69 15.87
CA LYS A 15 14.27 2.10 16.76
C LYS A 15 12.86 2.38 16.21
N ARG A 16 12.02 1.35 16.26
CA ARG A 16 10.62 1.38 15.82
C ARG A 16 9.69 0.93 16.94
N ASN A 17 8.42 1.29 16.80
CA ASN A 17 7.38 0.84 17.70
C ASN A 17 7.27 -0.69 17.70
N ALA A 18 7.00 -1.29 18.85
CA ALA A 18 6.82 -2.74 18.97
C ALA A 18 5.58 -3.27 18.23
N ASN A 19 4.63 -2.39 17.89
CA ASN A 19 3.40 -2.75 17.21
C ASN A 19 3.11 -1.79 16.06
N ALA A 20 2.58 -2.34 14.98
CA ALA A 20 2.03 -1.58 13.87
C ALA A 20 0.70 -0.90 14.29
N PRO A 21 0.48 0.36 13.88
CA PRO A 21 -0.81 1.02 14.08
C PRO A 21 -1.93 0.24 13.39
N ALA A 22 -3.13 0.30 13.95
CA ALA A 22 -4.32 -0.18 13.25
C ALA A 22 -4.65 0.79 12.11
N TYR A 23 -5.07 0.25 10.97
CA TYR A 23 -5.46 1.05 9.81
C TYR A 23 -6.61 0.39 9.05
N THR A 24 -7.26 1.17 8.21
CA THR A 24 -8.36 0.72 7.35
C THR A 24 -8.10 1.16 5.93
N LEU A 25 -8.20 0.20 5.01
CA LEU A 25 -8.12 0.45 3.58
C LEU A 25 -9.53 0.42 3.01
N MET A 26 -9.90 1.51 2.35
CA MET A 26 -11.17 1.63 1.65
C MET A 26 -10.88 1.62 0.15
N ASN A 27 -11.44 0.64 -0.55
CA ASN A 27 -11.34 0.52 -2.00
C ASN A 27 -12.75 0.55 -2.58
N ALA A 28 -12.94 1.21 -3.72
CA ALA A 28 -14.24 1.25 -4.39
C ALA A 28 -14.06 1.24 -5.91
N GLN A 29 -14.97 0.56 -6.60
CA GLN A 29 -15.03 0.57 -8.06
C GLN A 29 -16.50 0.63 -8.49
N VAL A 30 -16.79 1.45 -9.49
CA VAL A 30 -18.05 1.48 -10.22
C VAL A 30 -17.80 1.06 -11.66
N SER A 31 -18.68 0.23 -12.20
CA SER A 31 -18.64 -0.19 -13.60
C SER A 31 -19.99 -0.07 -14.27
N LYS A 32 -19.99 0.12 -15.59
CA LYS A 32 -21.18 0.23 -16.41
C LYS A 32 -20.96 -0.40 -17.78
N THR A 33 -21.81 -1.37 -18.13
CA THR A 33 -21.89 -1.94 -19.47
C THR A 33 -22.73 -1.03 -20.37
N LEU A 34 -22.20 -0.69 -21.54
CA LEU A 34 -22.86 0.10 -22.57
C LEU A 34 -23.18 -0.78 -23.78
N GLY A 35 -24.45 -0.78 -24.20
CA GLY A 35 -24.93 -1.44 -25.44
C GLY A 35 -25.48 -2.86 -25.25
N LYS A 36 -26.42 -3.26 -26.11
CA LYS A 36 -27.02 -4.63 -26.15
C LYS A 36 -26.29 -5.59 -27.10
N LYS A 37 -25.44 -5.08 -28.01
CA LYS A 37 -24.83 -5.83 -29.12
C LYS A 37 -23.29 -5.83 -29.13
N LYS A 38 -22.66 -4.86 -28.47
CA LYS A 38 -21.20 -4.78 -28.28
C LYS A 38 -21.02 -4.48 -26.80
N ASN A 39 -20.56 -5.44 -26.02
CA ASN A 39 -20.47 -5.30 -24.57
C ASN A 39 -19.23 -4.47 -24.25
N ILE A 40 -19.39 -3.15 -24.20
CA ILE A 40 -18.36 -2.24 -23.73
C ILE A 40 -18.56 -2.06 -22.23
N ASP A 41 -17.61 -2.49 -21.42
CA ASP A 41 -17.63 -2.23 -19.98
C ASP A 41 -16.70 -1.07 -19.65
N LEU A 42 -17.26 0.01 -19.11
CA LEU A 42 -16.49 1.10 -18.52
C LEU A 42 -16.37 0.85 -17.03
N TYR A 43 -15.20 1.13 -16.45
CA TYR A 43 -15.01 1.09 -15.01
C TYR A 43 -14.13 2.24 -14.53
N LEU A 44 -14.46 2.74 -13.34
CA LEU A 44 -13.72 3.74 -12.60
C LEU A 44 -13.59 3.21 -11.17
N GLY A 45 -12.40 3.23 -10.61
CA GLY A 45 -12.19 2.81 -9.24
C GLY A 45 -11.04 3.52 -8.58
N GLY A 46 -10.89 3.23 -7.30
CA GLY A 46 -9.77 3.70 -6.51
C GLY A 46 -9.49 2.74 -5.36
N GLU A 47 -8.20 2.63 -5.07
CA GLU A 47 -7.68 1.91 -3.93
C GLU A 47 -7.12 2.88 -2.90
N ASN A 48 -7.16 2.48 -1.62
CA ASN A 48 -6.66 3.26 -0.51
C ASN A 48 -7.24 4.68 -0.49
N LEU A 49 -8.58 4.79 -0.54
CA LEU A 49 -9.29 6.07 -0.60
C LEU A 49 -8.99 6.99 0.60
N THR A 50 -8.69 6.39 1.76
CA THR A 50 -8.27 7.05 3.00
C THR A 50 -6.80 7.50 2.99
N ASN A 51 -6.03 7.13 1.96
CA ASN A 51 -4.63 7.48 1.75
C ASN A 51 -3.71 7.09 2.93
N PHE A 52 -3.94 5.92 3.51
CA PHE A 52 -3.07 5.37 4.55
C PHE A 52 -1.88 4.64 3.94
N PHE A 53 -0.66 4.98 4.34
CA PHE A 53 0.54 4.27 3.91
C PHE A 53 1.61 4.29 5.00
N GLN A 54 2.45 3.26 5.00
CA GLN A 54 3.59 3.15 5.89
C GLN A 54 4.68 4.13 5.43
N ARG A 55 5.06 5.04 6.32
CA ARG A 55 6.25 5.87 6.14
C ARG A 55 7.49 5.08 6.56
N ASP A 56 8.64 5.45 5.97
CA ASP A 56 9.94 4.88 6.33
C ASP A 56 9.94 3.35 6.26
N VAL A 57 9.53 2.82 5.10
CA VAL A 57 9.35 1.38 4.86
C VAL A 57 10.65 0.61 5.10
N ILE A 58 11.78 1.18 4.69
CA ILE A 58 13.10 0.59 4.77
C ILE A 58 13.89 1.29 5.88
N THR A 59 14.46 0.50 6.80
CA THR A 59 15.39 1.01 7.82
C THR A 59 16.75 1.25 7.15
N SER A 60 17.38 2.38 7.46
CA SER A 60 18.72 2.71 6.94
C SER A 60 18.80 2.67 5.40
N ALA A 61 17.76 3.16 4.72
CA ALA A 61 17.64 3.14 3.26
C ALA A 61 18.78 3.88 2.53
N GLU A 62 19.38 4.87 3.20
CA GLU A 62 20.53 5.65 2.76
C GLU A 62 21.83 4.83 2.67
N GLN A 63 21.90 3.69 3.35
CA GLN A 63 23.05 2.77 3.33
C GLN A 63 22.57 1.36 2.96
N PRO A 64 22.29 1.08 1.67
CA PRO A 64 21.67 -0.18 1.23
C PRO A 64 22.50 -1.44 1.48
N PHE A 65 23.80 -1.30 1.74
CA PHE A 65 24.72 -2.38 2.10
C PHE A 65 25.26 -2.25 3.54
N GLY A 66 24.68 -1.33 4.32
CA GLY A 66 25.06 -1.09 5.71
C GLY A 66 24.52 -2.16 6.65
N LYS A 67 25.16 -2.32 7.81
CA LYS A 67 24.78 -3.30 8.85
C LYS A 67 23.33 -3.20 9.31
N TYR A 68 22.74 -2.01 9.23
CA TYR A 68 21.38 -1.72 9.73
C TYR A 68 20.32 -1.65 8.63
N PHE A 69 20.67 -1.95 7.38
CA PHE A 69 19.71 -1.99 6.28
C PHE A 69 18.69 -3.12 6.50
N ASP A 70 17.41 -2.77 6.51
CA ASP A 70 16.33 -3.73 6.63
C ASP A 70 15.08 -3.28 5.85
N ALA A 71 14.77 -4.02 4.78
CA ALA A 71 13.59 -3.83 3.93
C ALA A 71 12.46 -4.85 4.22
N SER A 72 12.62 -5.71 5.24
CA SER A 72 11.67 -6.79 5.56
C SER A 72 10.49 -6.34 6.43
N GLN A 73 10.59 -5.15 7.04
CA GLN A 73 9.63 -4.66 8.04
C GLN A 73 8.45 -3.89 7.43
N VAL A 74 7.85 -4.44 6.38
CA VAL A 74 6.63 -3.91 5.76
C VAL A 74 5.41 -4.46 6.48
N TRP A 75 4.58 -3.58 7.05
CA TRP A 75 3.37 -3.94 7.79
C TRP A 75 2.10 -3.25 7.28
N GLY A 76 2.24 -2.23 6.44
CA GLY A 76 1.14 -1.49 5.83
C GLY A 76 1.32 -1.30 4.31
N PRO A 77 0.38 -0.62 3.65
CA PRO A 77 0.53 -0.22 2.26
C PRO A 77 1.78 0.63 2.06
N VAL A 78 2.54 0.37 1.00
CA VAL A 78 3.70 1.19 0.60
C VAL A 78 3.32 2.30 -0.36
N ASN A 79 2.20 2.13 -1.06
CA ASN A 79 1.66 3.11 -1.99
C ASN A 79 0.48 3.86 -1.34
N GLY A 80 0.39 5.16 -1.66
CA GLY A 80 -0.75 5.99 -1.28
C GLY A 80 -2.01 5.66 -2.08
N ARG A 81 -2.94 6.61 -2.11
CA ARG A 81 -4.18 6.49 -2.88
C ARG A 81 -3.90 6.31 -4.37
N MET A 82 -4.58 5.33 -4.97
CA MET A 82 -4.54 5.08 -6.41
C MET A 82 -5.93 5.26 -7.00
N LEU A 83 -6.04 6.00 -8.10
CA LEU A 83 -7.27 6.12 -8.88
C LEU A 83 -7.02 5.54 -10.26
N TYR A 84 -7.98 4.79 -10.79
CA TYR A 84 -7.88 4.16 -12.09
C TYR A 84 -9.21 4.20 -12.83
N ALA A 85 -9.13 4.20 -14.16
CA ALA A 85 -10.26 4.05 -15.05
C ALA A 85 -9.86 3.10 -16.19
N GLY A 86 -10.82 2.38 -16.74
CA GLY A 86 -10.56 1.51 -17.86
C GLY A 86 -11.80 1.17 -18.67
N LEU A 87 -11.55 0.59 -19.83
CA LEU A 87 -12.54 0.14 -20.79
C LEU A 87 -12.20 -1.30 -21.17
N ARG A 88 -13.21 -2.18 -21.17
CA ARG A 88 -13.11 -3.53 -21.71
C ARG A 88 -14.06 -3.68 -22.88
N PHE A 89 -13.53 -4.12 -24.02
CA PHE A 89 -14.31 -4.47 -25.20
C PHE A 89 -14.39 -5.99 -25.33
N VAL A 90 -15.59 -6.55 -25.36
CA VAL A 90 -15.81 -7.97 -25.63
C VAL A 90 -16.23 -8.13 -27.10
N LEU A 91 -15.43 -8.90 -27.85
CA LEU A 91 -15.65 -9.26 -29.25
C LEU A 91 -16.77 -10.29 -29.41
#